data_AF-A0A4Q3F2Z7-F1
#
_entry.id   AF-A0A4Q3F2Z7-F1
#
_cell.length_a   1.000
_cell.length_b   1.000
_cell.length_c   1.000
_cell.angle_alpha   90.00
_cell.angle_beta   90.00
_cell.angle_gamma   90.00
#
_symmetry.space_group_name_H-M   'P 1'
#
loop_
_entity.id
_entity.type
_entity.pdbx_description
1 polymer ?
#
loop_
_entity_poly.entity_id
_entity_poly.type
_entity_poly.pdbx_seq_one_letter_code
_entity_poly.pdbx_strand_id
1 'polypeptide(L)'
;MIPDSVTFSNHKVVLSIKNIKAKDVFNQPENDTSIEITYNLEVTNNDTINGKYIFINPKNFRLVLDNHHKLTHAFYNASGADPQSTTTSVGNIFNLPAKTKPVALDLFFADSVARVKINFK
;
A
#
# COMPACT_ATOMS: atom_id res chain seq x y z
N MET A 1 8.29 4.25 -16.82
CA MET A 1 8.55 4.18 -15.37
C MET A 1 7.22 4.47 -14.70
N ILE A 2 6.58 3.47 -14.09
CA ILE A 2 5.29 3.64 -13.41
C ILE A 2 5.63 4.28 -12.05
N PRO A 3 4.93 5.33 -11.60
CA PRO A 3 5.34 6.00 -10.38
C PRO A 3 5.09 5.12 -9.17
N ASP A 4 6.11 4.96 -8.34
CA ASP A 4 6.05 4.35 -7.00
C ASP A 4 5.33 5.26 -5.98
N SER A 5 4.74 6.38 -6.44
CA SER A 5 4.07 7.38 -5.62
C SER A 5 2.84 7.98 -6.30
N VAL A 6 1.88 8.41 -5.49
CA VAL A 6 0.69 9.14 -5.94
C VAL A 6 0.46 10.34 -5.06
N THR A 7 0.18 11.48 -5.70
CA THR A 7 -0.25 12.71 -5.03
C THR A 7 -1.76 12.79 -5.04
N PHE A 8 -2.35 12.95 -3.86
CA PHE A 8 -3.75 13.31 -3.66
C PHE A 8 -3.82 14.85 -3.60
N SER A 9 -3.86 15.47 -4.78
CA SER A 9 -3.71 16.92 -4.97
C SER A 9 -4.74 17.76 -4.20
N ASN A 10 -5.98 17.27 -4.08
CA ASN A 10 -7.03 17.91 -3.28
C ASN A 10 -6.68 18.04 -1.79
N HIS A 11 -5.68 17.29 -1.31
CA HIS A 11 -5.31 17.23 0.10
C HIS A 11 -3.83 17.52 0.38
N LYS A 12 -3.02 17.85 -0.64
CA LYS A 12 -1.55 18.04 -0.51
C LYS A 12 -0.85 16.85 0.17
N VAL A 13 -1.37 15.63 -0.01
CA VAL A 13 -0.78 14.40 0.53
C VAL A 13 -0.12 13.61 -0.59
N VAL A 14 1.07 13.07 -0.33
CA VAL A 14 1.71 12.10 -1.22
C VAL A 14 1.83 10.77 -0.49
N LEU A 15 1.36 9.71 -1.12
CA LEU A 15 1.56 8.34 -0.65
C LEU A 15 2.53 7.63 -1.60
N SER A 16 3.60 7.07 -1.07
CA SER A 16 4.58 6.30 -1.85
C SER A 16 4.71 4.87 -1.35
N ILE A 17 4.79 3.93 -2.28
CA ILE A 17 5.08 2.52 -2.02
C ILE A 17 6.57 2.31 -2.19
N LYS A 18 7.24 1.90 -1.10
CA LYS A 18 8.69 1.66 -1.09
C LYS A 18 8.96 0.21 -0.75
N ASN A 19 10.13 -0.28 -1.16
CA ASN A 19 10.66 -1.60 -0.77
C ASN A 19 9.67 -2.75 -0.96
N ILE A 20 8.91 -2.73 -2.05
CA ILE A 20 7.97 -3.81 -2.33
C ILE A 20 8.73 -5.09 -2.66
N LYS A 21 8.38 -6.19 -2.00
CA LYS A 21 9.02 -7.50 -2.13
C LYS A 21 7.97 -8.60 -2.16
N ALA A 22 8.26 -9.66 -2.90
CA ALA A 22 7.51 -10.91 -2.86
C ALA A 22 8.43 -12.01 -2.31
N LYS A 23 7.88 -12.87 -1.47
CA LYS A 23 8.57 -14.03 -0.93
C LYS A 23 7.64 -15.24 -1.00
N ASP A 24 8.14 -16.35 -1.51
CA ASP A 24 7.41 -17.62 -1.45
C ASP A 24 7.26 -18.08 0.01
N VAL A 25 6.06 -18.50 0.37
CA VAL A 25 5.78 -19.08 1.68
C VAL A 25 5.53 -20.58 1.48
N PHE A 26 6.29 -21.41 2.19
CA PHE A 26 6.02 -22.84 2.21
C PHE A 26 4.70 -23.08 2.96
N ASN A 27 3.67 -23.47 2.22
CA ASN A 27 2.37 -23.77 2.81
C ASN A 27 2.35 -25.13 3.50
N GLN A 28 1.63 -25.17 4.63
CA GLN A 28 1.01 -26.38 5.14
C GLN A 28 -0.29 -26.64 4.34
N PRO A 29 -0.76 -27.89 4.20
CA PRO A 29 -1.86 -28.28 3.31
C PRO A 29 -3.17 -27.49 3.51
N GLU A 30 -3.35 -26.90 4.69
CA GLU A 30 -4.54 -26.13 5.09
C GLU A 30 -4.56 -24.65 4.63
N ASN A 31 -3.47 -24.09 4.08
CA ASN A 31 -3.43 -22.71 3.59
C ASN A 31 -3.01 -22.65 2.12
N ASP A 32 -3.83 -22.01 1.28
CA ASP A 32 -3.57 -21.84 -0.17
C ASP A 32 -2.74 -20.56 -0.47
N THR A 33 -1.93 -20.08 0.49
CA THR A 33 -1.18 -18.81 0.41
C THR A 33 0.21 -19.02 -0.16
N SER A 34 0.46 -18.85 -1.45
CA SER A 34 1.77 -19.17 -2.01
C SER A 34 2.83 -18.09 -1.82
N ILE A 35 2.42 -16.82 -1.73
CA ILE A 35 3.33 -15.67 -1.77
C ILE A 35 2.93 -14.65 -0.71
N GLU A 36 3.90 -14.16 0.03
CA GLU A 36 3.79 -12.98 0.90
C GLU A 36 4.35 -11.76 0.16
N ILE A 37 3.53 -10.71 0.02
CA ILE A 37 4.00 -9.40 -0.45
C ILE A 37 4.18 -8.49 0.75
N THR A 38 5.34 -7.87 0.86
CA THR A 38 5.63 -6.84 1.85
C THR A 38 5.96 -5.51 1.18
N TYR A 39 5.55 -4.39 1.79
CA TYR A 39 5.94 -3.06 1.35
C TYR A 39 5.97 -2.06 2.51
N ASN A 40 6.68 -0.95 2.28
CA ASN A 40 6.67 0.22 3.14
C ASN A 40 5.77 1.30 2.55
N LEU A 41 4.94 1.91 3.38
CA LEU A 41 4.11 3.06 3.01
C LEU A 41 4.77 4.33 3.52
N GLU A 42 5.24 5.17 2.63
CA GLU A 42 5.70 6.52 2.93
C GLU A 42 4.53 7.50 2.79
N VAL A 43 4.33 8.33 3.80
CA VAL A 43 3.24 9.31 3.90
C VAL A 43 3.88 10.69 4.04
N THR A 44 3.73 11.53 3.04
CA THR A 44 4.23 12.91 3.06
C THR A 44 3.07 13.89 3.13
N ASN A 45 3.10 14.75 4.14
CA ASN A 45 2.14 15.83 4.33
C ASN A 45 2.76 17.15 3.85
N ASN A 46 2.34 17.63 2.68
CA ASN A 46 2.81 18.90 2.13
C ASN A 46 1.90 20.07 2.52
N ASP A 47 1.01 19.90 3.52
CA ASP A 47 0.27 21.03 4.07
C ASP A 47 1.20 21.99 4.82
N THR A 48 0.81 23.26 4.92
CA THR A 48 1.60 24.31 5.58
C THR A 48 1.87 23.99 7.05
N ILE A 49 2.85 24.62 7.70
CA ILE A 49 3.27 24.27 9.07
C ILE A 49 2.13 24.37 10.12
N ASN A 50 1.12 25.22 9.88
CA ASN A 50 -0.08 25.35 10.72
C ASN A 50 -1.26 24.50 10.22
N GLY A 51 -0.99 23.58 9.29
CA GLY A 51 -1.95 22.70 8.64
C GLY A 51 -2.40 21.54 9.52
N LYS A 52 -3.12 20.60 8.92
CA LYS A 52 -3.67 19.46 9.67
C LYS A 52 -2.72 18.26 9.62
N TYR A 53 -2.65 17.54 10.74
CA TYR A 53 -2.11 16.18 10.77
C TYR A 53 -2.90 15.28 9.82
N ILE A 54 -2.21 14.42 9.08
CA ILE A 54 -2.86 13.41 8.22
C ILE A 54 -2.70 12.04 8.84
N PHE A 55 -3.77 11.24 8.76
CA PHE A 55 -3.76 9.86 9.21
C PHE A 55 -4.19 8.94 8.07
N ILE A 56 -3.40 7.91 7.82
CA ILE A 56 -3.60 6.90 6.78
C ILE A 56 -3.79 5.54 7.44
N ASN A 57 -4.92 4.91 7.15
CA ASN A 57 -5.22 3.55 7.55
C ASN A 57 -5.23 2.61 6.33
N PRO A 58 -4.19 1.78 6.14
CA PRO A 58 -4.11 0.87 5.00
C PRO A 58 -5.21 -0.19 4.94
N LYS A 59 -6.02 -0.38 6.00
CA LYS A 59 -7.16 -1.33 6.02
C LYS A 59 -8.06 -1.24 4.77
N ASN A 60 -8.19 -0.05 4.20
CA ASN A 60 -9.04 0.21 3.04
C ASN A 60 -8.35 -0.03 1.70
N PHE A 61 -7.02 -0.21 1.69
CA PHE A 61 -6.29 -0.46 0.46
C PHE A 61 -6.62 -1.84 -0.10
N ARG A 62 -6.51 -1.97 -1.42
CA ARG A 62 -6.85 -3.22 -2.11
C ARG A 62 -5.73 -3.60 -3.06
N LEU A 63 -5.12 -4.75 -2.83
CA LEU A 63 -4.24 -5.36 -3.81
C LEU A 63 -5.10 -6.01 -4.90
N VAL A 64 -4.94 -5.58 -6.13
CA VAL A 64 -5.65 -6.07 -7.30
C VAL A 64 -4.81 -7.17 -7.94
N LEU A 65 -5.43 -8.33 -8.15
CA LEU A 65 -4.82 -9.48 -8.81
C LEU A 65 -5.15 -9.52 -10.30
N ASP A 66 -4.43 -10.36 -11.03
CA ASP A 66 -4.60 -10.61 -12.47
C ASP A 66 -5.97 -11.20 -12.84
N ASN A 67 -6.59 -11.94 -11.92
CA ASN A 67 -7.97 -12.43 -12.04
C ASN A 67 -9.03 -11.39 -11.61
N HIS A 68 -8.66 -10.13 -11.41
CA HIS A 68 -9.52 -9.03 -10.94
C HIS A 68 -10.04 -9.16 -9.50
N HIS A 69 -9.68 -10.21 -8.77
CA HIS A 69 -9.97 -10.27 -7.34
C HIS A 69 -9.16 -9.21 -6.59
N LYS A 70 -9.72 -8.78 -5.45
CA LYS A 70 -9.11 -7.78 -4.59
C LYS A 70 -8.84 -8.38 -3.22
N LEU A 71 -7.62 -8.23 -2.73
CA LEU A 71 -7.22 -8.66 -1.39
C LEU A 71 -7.12 -7.47 -0.45
N THR A 72 -7.48 -7.71 0.81
CA THR A 72 -7.11 -6.85 1.93
C THR A 72 -5.80 -7.33 2.54
N HIS A 73 -5.15 -6.48 3.32
CA HIS A 73 -3.95 -6.86 4.04
C HIS A 73 -4.20 -8.02 5.01
N ALA A 74 -3.19 -8.87 5.14
CA ALA A 74 -3.09 -9.81 6.25
C ALA A 74 -2.62 -9.09 7.52
N PHE A 75 -1.69 -8.13 7.37
CA PHE A 75 -1.21 -7.26 8.43
C PHE A 75 -0.87 -5.88 7.88
N TYR A 76 -1.10 -4.84 8.67
CA TYR A 76 -0.82 -3.46 8.26
C TYR A 76 -0.57 -2.56 9.47
N ASN A 77 0.22 -1.51 9.26
CA ASN A 77 0.45 -0.48 10.24
C ASN A 77 -0.10 0.85 9.73
N ALA A 78 -1.01 1.45 10.50
CA ALA A 78 -1.44 2.81 10.23
C ALA A 78 -0.25 3.78 10.40
N SER A 79 -0.30 4.89 9.68
CA SER A 79 0.72 5.93 9.77
C SER A 79 0.06 7.29 9.67
N GLY A 80 0.71 8.29 10.23
CA GLY A 80 0.33 9.65 9.93
C GLY A 80 1.52 10.57 10.04
N ALA A 81 1.34 11.78 9.53
CA ALA A 81 2.40 12.76 9.35
C ALA A 81 1.89 14.14 9.75
N ASP A 82 2.67 14.81 10.60
CA ASP A 82 2.51 16.24 10.88
C ASP A 82 2.72 17.06 9.60
N PRO A 83 2.20 18.29 9.53
CA PRO A 83 2.42 19.15 8.37
C PRO A 83 3.92 19.35 8.07
N GLN A 84 4.27 19.42 6.79
CA GLN A 84 5.65 19.49 6.30
C GLN A 84 6.55 18.31 6.75
N SER A 85 5.97 17.15 7.05
CA SER A 85 6.72 15.97 7.47
C SER A 85 6.46 14.76 6.58
N THR A 86 7.37 13.78 6.66
CA THR A 86 7.22 12.47 6.04
C THR A 86 7.42 11.39 7.09
N THR A 87 6.51 10.43 7.12
CA THR A 87 6.62 9.24 7.96
C THR A 87 6.58 7.98 7.10
N THR A 88 7.12 6.89 7.62
CA THR A 88 7.10 5.59 6.92
C THR A 88 6.52 4.53 7.84
N SER A 89 5.49 3.84 7.36
CA SER A 89 4.99 2.60 7.94
C SER A 89 5.66 1.41 7.27
N VAL A 90 6.16 0.49 8.09
CA VAL A 90 6.82 -0.74 7.65
C VAL A 90 5.96 -1.95 7.95
N GLY A 91 6.21 -3.06 7.24
CA GLY A 91 5.56 -4.34 7.51
C GLY A 91 4.10 -4.36 7.07
N ASN A 92 3.74 -3.74 5.94
CA ASN A 92 2.41 -3.93 5.37
C ASN A 92 2.43 -5.19 4.49
N ILE A 93 1.54 -6.14 4.77
CA ILE A 93 1.60 -7.51 4.24
C ILE A 93 0.31 -7.89 3.51
N PHE A 94 0.44 -8.48 2.33
CA PHE A 94 -0.62 -9.22 1.64
C PHE A 94 -0.23 -10.69 1.47
N ASN A 95 -1.19 -11.58 1.70
CA ASN A 95 -1.05 -13.02 1.49
C ASN A 95 -1.78 -13.40 0.21
N LEU A 96 -1.03 -13.85 -0.80
CA LEU A 96 -1.57 -14.12 -2.12
C LEU A 96 -1.97 -15.59 -2.24
N PRO A 97 -3.17 -15.88 -2.78
CA PRO A 97 -3.55 -17.21 -3.17
C PRO A 97 -2.60 -17.80 -4.23
N ALA A 98 -2.46 -19.12 -4.22
CA ALA A 98 -1.70 -19.86 -5.21
C ALA A 98 -2.11 -19.48 -6.65
N LYS A 99 -1.10 -19.41 -7.53
CA LYS A 99 -1.27 -19.15 -8.97
C LYS A 99 -1.89 -17.79 -9.32
N THR A 100 -1.91 -16.84 -8.40
CA THR A 100 -2.34 -15.45 -8.67
C THR A 100 -1.14 -14.51 -8.76
N LYS A 101 -1.29 -13.40 -9.49
CA LYS A 101 -0.23 -12.37 -9.59
C LYS A 101 -0.79 -11.00 -9.22
N PRO A 102 -0.06 -10.19 -8.44
CA PRO A 102 -0.48 -8.82 -8.18
C PRO A 102 -0.27 -7.94 -9.42
N VAL A 103 -1.23 -7.06 -9.68
CA VAL A 103 -1.20 -6.15 -10.83
C VAL A 103 -1.12 -4.70 -10.37
N ALA A 104 -1.86 -4.35 -9.31
CA ALA A 104 -1.93 -2.99 -8.81
C ALA A 104 -2.29 -2.94 -7.33
N LEU A 105 -2.04 -1.80 -6.70
CA LEU A 105 -2.48 -1.46 -5.36
C LEU A 105 -3.36 -0.20 -5.45
N ASP A 106 -4.61 -0.35 -5.03
CA ASP A 106 -5.54 0.76 -4.86
C ASP A 106 -5.28 1.39 -3.47
N LEU A 107 -4.81 2.64 -3.46
CA LEU A 107 -4.58 3.47 -2.29
C LEU A 107 -5.80 4.37 -2.05
N PHE A 108 -6.30 4.38 -0.83
CA PHE A 108 -7.50 5.15 -0.47
C PHE A 108 -7.15 6.23 0.54
N PHE A 109 -7.58 7.46 0.27
CA PHE A 109 -7.44 8.55 1.21
C PHE A 109 -8.60 9.52 1.09
N ALA A 110 -9.25 9.79 2.24
CA ALA A 110 -10.55 10.46 2.27
C ALA A 110 -11.52 9.80 1.26
N ASP A 111 -12.11 10.58 0.37
CA ASP A 111 -13.06 10.10 -0.65
C ASP A 111 -12.38 9.78 -2.00
N SER A 112 -11.05 9.78 -2.03
CA SER A 112 -10.25 9.57 -3.25
C SER A 112 -9.58 8.20 -3.28
N VAL A 113 -9.48 7.64 -4.49
CA VAL A 113 -8.71 6.42 -4.76
C VAL A 113 -7.66 6.69 -5.82
N ALA A 114 -6.46 6.18 -5.60
CA ALA A 114 -5.38 6.19 -6.56
C ALA A 114 -4.88 4.77 -6.80
N ARG A 115 -4.50 4.46 -8.04
CA ARG A 115 -4.00 3.14 -8.41
C ARG A 115 -2.52 3.19 -8.77
N VAL A 116 -1.72 2.42 -8.06
CA VAL A 116 -0.29 2.21 -8.35
C VAL A 116 -0.15 0.83 -8.98
N LYS A 117 0.45 0.71 -10.17
CA LYS A 117 0.74 -0.62 -10.72
C LYS A 117 1.90 -1.24 -9.95
N ILE A 118 1.77 -2.51 -9.60
CA ILE A 118 2.83 -3.26 -8.93
C ILE A 118 3.69 -3.92 -9.99
N ASN A 119 5.00 -3.72 -9.90
CA ASN A 119 5.97 -4.44 -10.69
C ASN A 119 7.14 -4.84 -9.79
N PHE A 120 7.39 -6.13 -9.65
CA PHE A 120 8.60 -6.60 -8.99
C PHE A 120 9.72 -6.54 -10.01
N LYS A 121 10.78 -5.79 -9.69
CA LYS A 121 12.01 -5.81 -10.47
C LYS A 121 12.80 -7.07 -10.17
#